data_AF-A0A3D5PF48-F1
#
_entry.id   AF-A0A3D5PF48-F1
#
_cell.length_a   1.000
_cell.length_b   1.000
_cell.length_c   1.000
_cell.angle_alpha   90.00
_cell.angle_beta   90.00
_cell.angle_gamma   90.00
#
_symmetry.space_group_name_H-M   'P 1'
#
loop_
_entity.id
_entity.type
_entity.pdbx_description
1 polymer ?
#
loop_
_entity_poly.entity_id
_entity_poly.type
_entity_poly.pdbx_seq_one_letter_code
_entity_poly.pdbx_strand_id
1 'polypeptide(L)'
;MIKKLTLTLVAFLAVVIGFLTIAPSEMSFDDAGYNSKNVLEHLQVIADKPHSVTDYEAHEEVRQYILNVSKGFVGEENVRERNYLTPSNKNPTDGIEYVGADLVEANEIDCEYDIRNVLACLNGKSETGVLLVAHYDSRGNIKRYGELAKSYGAGDDGYGVATLLELMRYFSERKDALENSVYFLFTDSEEPNMYGSLLESKNTELMNKVNLVINVEARGMNGAVYMFETSLKNNKVIKLFRKAESPVTYSVAPAVYSVMTNYTDFTNFLAAGKNGLNFSTLNDINDYHVPSDCYANVNTATVQHYGEQLLPIVEEYVSDAVYSDMNYFDGTHDAVFFNFLPEVFVSYSSVTAVVLAVCVLLALTALIVVGALKKQFDFKSWGKYIGFVLIGLAIAVAVGMVVSLVTARLNGYPWSLVNVRSACSDWILVLTAGAIFVALHFAARRLLRSDGLRMFNFAAVTVQAILNLIVAIALSGASFLFLIPALAGVIYLAAEHFVKNVWGKRTVAYLSLFCIVCIFVPLIFSLQYALTIGGLAALTALAYFPFSVLLPMLYGEIREGKAQEKPEEAATASAQ
;
A
#
# COMPACT_ATOMS: atom_id res chain seq x y z
N MET A 1 16.28 28.57 21.79
CA MET A 1 15.81 27.26 22.30
C MET A 1 14.40 26.92 21.80
N ILE A 2 13.44 27.85 21.95
CA ILE A 2 12.02 27.68 21.58
C ILE A 2 11.80 27.19 20.13
N LYS A 3 12.43 27.81 19.11
CA LYS A 3 12.24 27.41 17.70
C LYS A 3 12.60 25.96 17.40
N LYS A 4 13.70 25.46 18.00
CA LYS A 4 14.14 24.07 17.83
C LYS A 4 13.14 23.12 18.48
N LEU A 5 12.67 23.47 19.68
CA LEU A 5 11.64 22.73 20.39
C LEU A 5 10.34 22.65 19.56
N THR A 6 9.86 23.78 19.01
CA THR A 6 8.66 23.80 18.15
C THR A 6 8.82 22.92 16.92
N LEU A 7 9.95 22.99 16.21
CA LEU A 7 10.23 22.14 15.06
C LEU A 7 10.20 20.65 15.43
N THR A 8 10.85 20.29 16.55
CA THR A 8 10.84 18.91 17.05
C THR A 8 9.44 18.46 17.42
N LEU A 9 8.63 19.30 18.06
CA LEU A 9 7.25 18.98 18.42
C LEU A 9 6.36 18.80 17.19
N VAL A 10 6.49 19.66 16.18
CA VAL A 10 5.73 19.52 14.92
C VAL A 10 6.11 18.24 14.18
N ALA A 11 7.40 17.94 14.07
CA ALA A 11 7.86 16.68 13.46
C ALA A 11 7.37 15.46 14.25
N PHE A 12 7.48 15.48 15.58
CA PHE A 12 7.01 14.40 16.44
C PHE A 12 5.50 14.17 16.29
N LEU A 13 4.70 15.24 16.36
CA LEU A 13 3.25 15.16 16.17
C LEU A 13 2.90 14.61 14.79
N ALA A 14 3.59 15.06 13.73
CA ALA A 14 3.37 14.58 12.37
C ALA A 14 3.74 13.09 12.21
N VAL A 15 4.80 12.61 12.87
CA VAL A 15 5.16 11.18 12.89
C VAL A 15 4.07 10.37 13.59
N VAL A 16 3.63 10.81 14.78
CA VAL A 16 2.58 10.12 15.55
C VAL A 16 1.29 10.05 14.74
N ILE A 17 0.82 11.18 14.20
CA ILE A 17 -0.39 11.23 13.37
C ILE A 17 -0.21 10.40 12.10
N GLY A 18 0.97 10.45 11.46
CA GLY A 18 1.29 9.62 10.30
C GLY A 18 1.13 8.13 10.58
N PHE A 19 1.61 7.65 11.73
CA PHE A 19 1.41 6.24 12.12
C PHE A 19 -0.03 5.92 12.49
N LEU A 20 -0.76 6.84 13.12
CA LEU A 20 -2.20 6.66 13.38
C LEU A 20 -3.00 6.49 12.08
N THR A 21 -2.56 7.10 10.97
CA THR A 21 -3.19 6.94 9.65
C THR A 21 -3.11 5.52 9.10
N ILE A 22 -2.17 4.70 9.57
CA ILE A 22 -1.98 3.30 9.13
C ILE A 22 -2.05 2.31 10.30
N ALA A 23 -2.59 2.75 11.44
CA ALA A 23 -2.80 1.88 12.58
C ALA A 23 -4.12 1.10 12.36
N PRO A 24 -4.12 -0.23 12.53
CA PRO A 24 -5.37 -0.99 12.51
C PRO A 24 -6.23 -0.63 13.73
N SER A 25 -7.54 -0.75 13.57
CA SER A 25 -8.52 -0.40 14.59
C SER A 25 -8.61 -1.44 15.71
N GLU A 26 -9.25 -1.05 16.81
CA GLU A 26 -9.54 -1.97 17.92
C GLU A 26 -10.65 -2.95 17.53
N MET A 27 -10.56 -4.18 18.07
CA MET A 27 -11.53 -5.24 17.79
C MET A 27 -12.98 -4.83 18.13
N SER A 28 -13.92 -5.14 17.24
CA SER A 28 -15.36 -5.04 17.49
C SER A 28 -15.97 -6.41 17.86
N PHE A 29 -16.96 -6.36 18.76
CA PHE A 29 -17.78 -7.50 19.19
C PHE A 29 -19.27 -7.28 18.87
N ASP A 30 -19.56 -6.41 17.90
CA ASP A 30 -20.93 -6.08 17.52
C ASP A 30 -21.48 -7.10 16.52
N ASP A 31 -22.41 -7.95 16.97
CA ASP A 31 -23.10 -8.95 16.13
C ASP A 31 -23.90 -8.29 14.99
N ALA A 32 -24.29 -7.03 15.14
CA ALA A 32 -25.01 -6.29 14.10
C ALA A 32 -24.10 -5.87 12.94
N GLY A 33 -22.79 -5.81 13.14
CA GLY A 33 -21.78 -5.42 12.14
C GLY A 33 -20.87 -6.58 11.75
N TYR A 34 -19.65 -6.26 11.30
CA TYR A 34 -18.56 -7.23 11.19
C TYR A 34 -18.02 -7.56 12.58
N ASN A 35 -18.07 -8.83 12.97
CA ASN A 35 -17.67 -9.30 14.29
C ASN A 35 -16.37 -10.14 14.23
N SER A 36 -15.26 -9.55 14.69
CA SER A 36 -13.97 -10.24 14.74
C SER A 36 -13.95 -11.48 15.62
N LYS A 37 -14.86 -11.61 16.60
CA LYS A 37 -14.98 -12.83 17.40
C LYS A 37 -15.35 -14.04 16.54
N ASN A 38 -16.31 -13.88 15.62
CA ASN A 38 -16.72 -14.96 14.72
C ASN A 38 -15.58 -15.34 13.77
N VAL A 39 -14.85 -14.33 13.28
CA VAL A 39 -13.67 -14.53 12.43
C VAL A 39 -12.60 -15.35 13.18
N LEU A 40 -12.34 -15.05 14.45
CA LEU A 40 -11.44 -15.83 15.30
C LEU A 40 -11.93 -17.25 15.57
N GLU A 41 -13.24 -17.50 15.64
CA GLU A 41 -13.79 -18.85 15.79
C GLU A 41 -13.60 -19.68 14.50
N HIS A 42 -13.79 -19.06 13.33
CA HIS A 42 -13.48 -19.69 12.04
C HIS A 42 -11.99 -20.01 11.91
N LEU A 43 -11.13 -19.05 12.23
CA LEU A 43 -9.67 -19.20 12.18
C LEU A 43 -9.16 -20.34 13.07
N GLN A 44 -9.79 -20.56 14.23
CA GLN A 44 -9.38 -21.65 15.12
C GLN A 44 -9.55 -23.02 14.47
N VAL A 45 -10.54 -23.19 13.60
CA VAL A 45 -10.77 -24.44 12.87
C VAL A 45 -9.88 -24.52 11.63
N ILE A 46 -9.82 -23.44 10.85
CA ILE A 46 -9.06 -23.39 9.59
C ILE A 46 -7.56 -23.59 9.85
N ALA A 47 -7.01 -22.93 10.86
CA ALA A 47 -5.59 -22.95 11.18
C ALA A 47 -5.20 -23.94 12.29
N ASP A 48 -6.02 -24.98 12.55
CA ASP A 48 -5.71 -26.02 13.54
C ASP A 48 -4.48 -26.85 13.12
N LYS A 49 -4.38 -27.14 11.82
CA LYS A 49 -3.28 -27.93 11.22
C LYS A 49 -2.81 -27.29 9.92
N PRO A 50 -1.56 -27.55 9.50
CA PRO A 50 -1.15 -27.32 8.12
C PRO A 50 -2.05 -28.08 7.15
N HIS A 51 -2.54 -27.38 6.14
CA HIS A 51 -3.60 -27.84 5.24
C HIS A 51 -3.28 -27.46 3.78
N SER A 52 -2.01 -27.63 3.38
CA SER A 52 -1.62 -27.44 1.97
C SER A 52 -2.28 -28.48 1.07
N VAL A 53 -2.22 -28.27 -0.25
CA VAL A 53 -2.67 -29.27 -1.25
C VAL A 53 -2.00 -30.65 -1.11
N THR A 54 -0.90 -30.75 -0.33
CA THR A 54 -0.21 -32.02 -0.02
C THR A 54 -0.56 -32.61 1.34
N ASP A 55 -1.32 -31.88 2.17
CA ASP A 55 -1.83 -32.28 3.48
C ASP A 55 -3.29 -32.75 3.35
N TYR A 56 -3.54 -33.74 2.46
CA TYR A 56 -4.86 -34.14 1.96
C TYR A 56 -5.98 -34.20 3.01
N GLU A 57 -5.73 -34.83 4.16
CA GLU A 57 -6.76 -34.97 5.23
C GLU A 57 -7.14 -33.62 5.83
N ALA A 58 -6.17 -32.82 6.28
CA ALA A 58 -6.41 -31.51 6.88
C ALA A 58 -6.96 -30.51 5.85
N HIS A 59 -6.47 -30.59 4.61
CA HIS A 59 -6.95 -29.79 3.50
C HIS A 59 -8.44 -30.06 3.19
N GLU A 60 -8.86 -31.34 3.17
CA GLU A 60 -10.27 -31.68 3.01
C GLU A 60 -11.11 -31.31 4.24
N GLU A 61 -10.58 -31.42 5.47
CA GLU A 61 -11.25 -30.97 6.70
C GLU A 61 -11.61 -29.47 6.61
N VAL A 62 -10.66 -28.63 6.18
CA VAL A 62 -10.88 -27.18 5.99
C VAL A 62 -11.91 -26.91 4.90
N ARG A 63 -11.78 -27.56 3.74
CA ARG A 63 -12.73 -27.39 2.62
C ARG A 63 -14.15 -27.78 3.02
N GLN A 64 -14.33 -28.90 3.72
CA GLN A 64 -15.62 -29.37 4.22
C GLN A 64 -16.19 -28.42 5.27
N TYR A 65 -15.35 -27.85 6.13
CA TYR A 65 -15.78 -26.82 7.08
C TYR A 65 -16.34 -25.61 6.35
N ILE A 66 -15.61 -25.05 5.38
CA ILE A 66 -16.04 -23.90 4.56
C ILE A 66 -17.35 -24.22 3.83
N LEU A 67 -17.43 -25.40 3.21
CA LEU A 67 -18.62 -25.87 2.50
C LEU A 67 -19.84 -25.90 3.42
N ASN A 68 -19.72 -26.52 4.60
CA ASN A 68 -20.82 -26.67 5.55
C ASN A 68 -21.27 -25.33 6.16
N VAL A 69 -20.32 -24.46 6.52
CA VAL A 69 -20.63 -23.10 7.01
C VAL A 69 -21.34 -22.30 5.92
N SER A 70 -20.84 -22.35 4.68
CA SER A 70 -21.45 -21.65 3.55
C SER A 70 -22.88 -22.12 3.29
N LYS A 71 -23.13 -23.43 3.27
CA LYS A 71 -24.47 -24.00 3.13
C LYS A 71 -25.41 -23.54 4.26
N GLY A 72 -24.88 -23.41 5.48
CA GLY A 72 -25.63 -22.90 6.63
C GLY A 72 -26.09 -21.45 6.48
N PHE A 73 -25.28 -20.59 5.84
CA PHE A 73 -25.61 -19.18 5.64
C PHE A 73 -26.46 -18.92 4.38
N VAL A 74 -26.12 -19.55 3.25
CA VAL A 74 -26.75 -19.21 1.95
C VAL A 74 -27.76 -20.24 1.46
N GLY A 75 -27.86 -21.41 2.10
CA GLY A 75 -28.67 -22.53 1.62
C GLY A 75 -27.87 -23.43 0.66
N GLU A 76 -28.15 -24.73 0.70
CA GLU A 76 -27.39 -25.74 -0.05
C GLU A 76 -27.46 -25.55 -1.57
N GLU A 77 -28.60 -25.10 -2.08
CA GLU A 77 -28.81 -24.82 -3.51
C GLU A 77 -27.98 -23.66 -4.06
N ASN A 78 -27.46 -22.80 -3.17
CA ASN A 78 -26.65 -21.63 -3.53
C ASN A 78 -25.14 -21.86 -3.32
N VAL A 79 -24.74 -23.10 -3.01
CA VAL A 79 -23.32 -23.48 -2.89
C VAL A 79 -22.98 -24.52 -3.95
N ARG A 80 -21.86 -24.30 -4.64
CA ARG A 80 -21.35 -25.17 -5.71
C ARG A 80 -19.92 -25.56 -5.41
N GLU A 81 -19.68 -26.85 -5.39
CA GLU A 81 -18.33 -27.40 -5.45
C GLU A 81 -17.85 -27.36 -6.90
N ARG A 82 -16.63 -26.87 -7.12
CA ARG A 82 -16.01 -26.77 -8.46
C ARG A 82 -14.73 -27.61 -8.42
N ASN A 83 -14.90 -28.90 -8.67
CA ASN A 83 -13.81 -29.87 -8.61
C ASN A 83 -13.25 -30.12 -10.01
N TYR A 84 -11.93 -30.09 -10.15
CA TYR A 84 -11.24 -30.26 -11.41
C TYR A 84 -10.23 -31.39 -11.29
N LEU A 85 -10.30 -32.34 -12.23
CA LEU A 85 -9.36 -33.45 -12.33
C LEU A 85 -8.25 -33.08 -13.30
N THR A 86 -7.00 -33.27 -12.89
CA THR A 86 -5.81 -33.01 -13.70
C THR A 86 -5.22 -34.30 -14.26
N PRO A 87 -4.54 -34.27 -15.42
CA PRO A 87 -4.05 -35.48 -16.10
C PRO A 87 -3.08 -36.33 -15.26
N SER A 88 -2.21 -35.70 -14.47
CA SER A 88 -1.21 -36.37 -13.63
C SER A 88 -1.76 -36.82 -12.27
N ASN A 89 -3.00 -36.46 -11.89
CA ASN A 89 -3.60 -37.00 -10.67
C ASN A 89 -3.95 -38.48 -10.86
N LYS A 90 -3.18 -39.36 -10.20
CA LYS A 90 -3.37 -40.82 -10.22
C LYS A 90 -4.33 -41.32 -9.15
N ASN A 91 -4.71 -40.47 -8.20
CA ASN A 91 -5.58 -40.80 -7.07
C ASN A 91 -6.73 -39.78 -6.99
N PRO A 92 -7.65 -39.77 -7.97
CA PRO A 92 -8.83 -38.92 -7.91
C PRO A 92 -9.64 -39.24 -6.65
N THR A 93 -10.20 -38.22 -6.02
CA THR A 93 -11.13 -38.38 -4.90
C THR A 93 -12.37 -39.16 -5.36
N ASP A 94 -12.74 -40.20 -4.62
CA ASP A 94 -13.90 -41.05 -4.94
C ASP A 94 -15.23 -40.33 -4.67
N GLY A 95 -16.21 -40.52 -5.55
CA GLY A 95 -17.60 -40.08 -5.32
C GLY A 95 -17.86 -38.58 -5.53
N ILE A 96 -16.93 -37.84 -6.13
CA ILE A 96 -17.11 -36.42 -6.46
C ILE A 96 -17.36 -36.21 -7.96
N GLU A 97 -18.15 -35.19 -8.28
CA GLU A 97 -18.35 -34.75 -9.67
C GLU A 97 -17.23 -33.78 -10.06
N TYR A 98 -16.53 -34.11 -11.14
CA TYR A 98 -15.52 -33.24 -11.75
C TYR A 98 -16.13 -32.45 -12.90
N VAL A 99 -15.82 -31.16 -12.95
CA VAL A 99 -16.28 -30.21 -13.96
C VAL A 99 -15.10 -29.67 -14.75
N GLY A 100 -15.38 -29.11 -15.94
CA GLY A 100 -14.41 -28.29 -16.65
C GLY A 100 -13.15 -29.00 -17.15
N ALA A 101 -13.24 -30.29 -17.54
CA ALA A 101 -12.12 -31.00 -18.18
C ALA A 101 -11.53 -30.22 -19.37
N ASP A 102 -12.39 -29.62 -20.19
CA ASP A 102 -11.97 -28.75 -21.31
C ASP A 102 -11.19 -27.52 -20.83
N LEU A 103 -11.51 -26.96 -19.66
CA LEU A 103 -10.77 -25.82 -19.09
C LEU A 103 -9.39 -26.24 -18.60
N VAL A 104 -9.27 -27.41 -17.98
CA VAL A 104 -7.99 -27.96 -17.53
C VAL A 104 -7.07 -28.21 -18.75
N GLU A 105 -7.59 -28.88 -19.78
CA GLU A 105 -6.84 -29.15 -21.01
C GLU A 105 -6.44 -27.87 -21.75
N ALA A 106 -7.38 -26.94 -21.94
CA ALA A 106 -7.13 -25.70 -22.69
C ALA A 106 -6.13 -24.74 -22.01
N ASN A 107 -5.92 -24.89 -20.69
CA ASN A 107 -4.96 -24.07 -19.93
C ASN A 107 -3.71 -24.87 -19.52
N GLU A 108 -3.53 -26.09 -20.05
CA GLU A 108 -2.35 -26.94 -19.81
C GLU A 108 -2.05 -27.15 -18.32
N ILE A 109 -3.11 -27.25 -17.49
CA ILE A 109 -2.97 -27.45 -16.04
C ILE A 109 -2.69 -28.92 -15.78
N ASP A 110 -1.57 -29.19 -15.10
CA ASP A 110 -1.18 -30.54 -14.74
C ASP A 110 -0.54 -30.56 -13.34
N CYS A 111 -1.16 -31.26 -12.40
CA CYS A 111 -0.68 -31.45 -11.04
C CYS A 111 -1.04 -32.86 -10.53
N GLU A 112 -0.54 -33.23 -9.35
CA GLU A 112 -0.74 -34.57 -8.77
C GLU A 112 -1.90 -34.62 -7.76
N TYR A 113 -2.78 -33.62 -7.75
CA TYR A 113 -3.92 -33.49 -6.83
C TYR A 113 -5.15 -32.93 -7.56
N ASP A 114 -6.33 -33.12 -6.95
CA ASP A 114 -7.57 -32.48 -7.39
C ASP A 114 -7.56 -31.01 -6.98
N ILE A 115 -8.09 -30.12 -7.83
CA ILE A 115 -8.32 -28.70 -7.48
C ILE A 115 -9.80 -28.53 -7.12
N ARG A 116 -10.12 -28.02 -5.94
CA ARG A 116 -11.49 -28.08 -5.38
C ARG A 116 -11.97 -26.75 -4.80
N ASN A 117 -12.39 -25.83 -5.67
CA ASN A 117 -12.95 -24.56 -5.20
C ASN A 117 -14.35 -24.73 -4.58
N VAL A 118 -14.73 -23.81 -3.70
CA VAL A 118 -16.09 -23.66 -3.17
C VAL A 118 -16.64 -22.29 -3.58
N LEU A 119 -17.75 -22.28 -4.31
CA LEU A 119 -18.46 -21.07 -4.74
C LEU A 119 -19.82 -20.99 -4.05
N ALA A 120 -20.02 -19.94 -3.24
CA ALA A 120 -21.31 -19.63 -2.62
C ALA A 120 -21.90 -18.34 -3.19
N CYS A 121 -23.23 -18.22 -3.22
CA CYS A 121 -23.92 -17.05 -3.76
C CYS A 121 -25.02 -16.55 -2.82
N LEU A 122 -25.06 -15.24 -2.58
CA LEU A 122 -26.24 -14.54 -2.11
C LEU A 122 -26.86 -13.78 -3.29
N ASN A 123 -28.01 -14.26 -3.76
CA ASN A 123 -28.69 -13.66 -4.89
C ASN A 123 -29.34 -12.32 -4.49
N GLY A 124 -29.02 -11.26 -5.24
CA GLY A 124 -29.73 -9.99 -5.20
C GLY A 124 -30.86 -9.93 -6.24
N LYS A 125 -31.48 -8.75 -6.39
CA LYS A 125 -32.46 -8.50 -7.46
C LYS A 125 -31.85 -8.64 -8.85
N SER A 126 -30.58 -8.28 -9.00
CA SER A 126 -29.75 -8.54 -10.17
C SER A 126 -28.84 -9.75 -9.94
N GLU A 127 -28.68 -10.60 -10.96
CA GLU A 127 -27.66 -11.66 -10.96
C GLU A 127 -26.24 -11.09 -11.12
N THR A 128 -26.10 -9.86 -11.62
CA THR A 128 -24.80 -9.18 -11.64
C THR A 128 -24.34 -8.92 -10.20
N GLY A 129 -23.08 -9.22 -9.92
CA GLY A 129 -22.56 -9.17 -8.57
C GLY A 129 -21.06 -8.94 -8.46
N VAL A 130 -20.65 -8.73 -7.21
CA VAL A 130 -19.25 -8.67 -6.79
C VAL A 130 -18.79 -10.08 -6.42
N LEU A 131 -17.56 -10.42 -6.82
CA LEU A 131 -16.88 -11.66 -6.44
C LEU A 131 -15.86 -11.37 -5.35
N LEU A 132 -16.08 -11.90 -4.16
CA LEU A 132 -15.12 -11.90 -3.06
C LEU A 132 -14.31 -13.19 -3.16
N VAL A 133 -12.98 -13.07 -3.13
CA VAL A 133 -12.04 -14.18 -3.32
C VAL A 133 -11.08 -14.26 -2.14
N ALA A 134 -10.83 -15.47 -1.67
CA ALA A 134 -9.80 -15.84 -0.70
C ALA A 134 -9.38 -17.29 -0.97
N HIS A 135 -8.12 -17.63 -0.73
CA HIS A 135 -7.66 -19.01 -0.92
C HIS A 135 -7.64 -19.78 0.41
N TYR A 136 -8.07 -21.04 0.37
CA TYR A 136 -8.13 -21.85 1.60
C TYR A 136 -6.95 -22.80 1.76
N ASP A 137 -6.09 -22.96 0.75
CA ASP A 137 -4.90 -23.79 0.88
C ASP A 137 -3.77 -23.04 1.59
N SER A 138 -3.25 -23.60 2.69
CA SER A 138 -2.04 -23.04 3.33
C SER A 138 -0.76 -23.42 2.58
N ARG A 139 0.32 -22.68 2.80
CA ARG A 139 1.63 -23.03 2.27
C ARG A 139 2.17 -24.38 2.75
N GLY A 140 2.42 -25.28 1.79
CA GLY A 140 3.15 -26.53 1.99
C GLY A 140 4.65 -26.46 1.70
N ASN A 141 5.43 -27.33 2.37
CA ASN A 141 6.79 -27.78 2.05
C ASN A 141 7.74 -26.75 1.40
N ILE A 142 7.85 -25.53 1.95
CA ILE A 142 8.90 -24.61 1.50
C ILE A 142 10.23 -25.07 2.08
N LYS A 143 11.27 -25.18 1.23
CA LYS A 143 12.66 -25.13 1.68
C LYS A 143 13.04 -23.68 1.96
N ARG A 144 12.67 -23.17 3.13
CA ARG A 144 13.11 -21.82 3.57
C ARG A 144 14.45 -22.00 4.26
N TYR A 145 15.54 -21.68 3.58
CA TYR A 145 16.90 -21.59 4.15
C TYR A 145 17.30 -22.74 5.10
N GLY A 146 16.97 -23.99 4.76
CA GLY A 146 17.34 -25.18 5.54
C GLY A 146 16.23 -25.76 6.42
N GLU A 147 15.08 -25.10 6.52
CA GLU A 147 13.89 -25.62 7.20
C GLU A 147 12.88 -26.12 6.18
N LEU A 148 12.38 -27.35 6.38
CA LEU A 148 11.15 -27.83 5.76
C LEU A 148 10.02 -27.31 6.64
N ALA A 149 9.37 -26.24 6.20
CA ALA A 149 8.31 -25.57 6.94
C ALA A 149 6.95 -25.84 6.29
N LYS A 150 5.94 -26.11 7.14
CA LYS A 150 4.53 -26.10 6.77
C LYS A 150 3.85 -24.98 7.54
N SER A 151 3.11 -24.12 6.85
CA SER A 151 2.31 -23.07 7.48
C SER A 151 1.02 -23.66 8.04
N TYR A 152 0.45 -23.06 9.10
CA TYR A 152 -0.93 -23.35 9.50
C TYR A 152 -1.91 -22.42 8.79
N GLY A 153 -1.44 -21.41 8.06
CA GLY A 153 -2.26 -20.53 7.22
C GLY A 153 -3.26 -19.68 7.99
N ALA A 154 -2.91 -19.20 9.19
CA ALA A 154 -3.82 -18.39 9.99
C ALA A 154 -3.97 -16.97 9.42
N GLY A 155 -2.85 -16.35 9.07
CA GLY A 155 -2.79 -15.17 8.22
C GLY A 155 -3.11 -15.56 6.79
N ASP A 156 -2.28 -16.41 6.18
CA ASP A 156 -2.19 -16.69 4.74
C ASP A 156 -2.86 -18.01 4.32
N ASP A 157 -4.11 -18.02 3.83
CA ASP A 157 -5.07 -16.89 3.80
C ASP A 157 -6.30 -17.16 4.68
N GLY A 158 -6.07 -17.73 5.86
CA GLY A 158 -7.11 -17.89 6.88
C GLY A 158 -7.82 -16.56 7.21
N TYR A 159 -7.10 -15.43 7.19
CA TYR A 159 -7.69 -14.11 7.38
C TYR A 159 -8.72 -13.79 6.29
N GLY A 160 -8.40 -14.01 5.02
CA GLY A 160 -9.33 -13.81 3.91
C GLY A 160 -10.52 -14.75 3.99
N VAL A 161 -10.29 -16.05 4.18
CA VAL A 161 -11.37 -17.05 4.27
C VAL A 161 -12.35 -16.72 5.39
N ALA A 162 -11.84 -16.48 6.61
CA ALA A 162 -12.68 -16.21 7.76
C ALA A 162 -13.41 -14.85 7.64
N THR A 163 -12.78 -13.85 7.01
CA THR A 163 -13.42 -12.57 6.68
C THR A 163 -14.58 -12.74 5.70
N LEU A 164 -14.40 -13.54 4.64
CA LEU A 164 -15.46 -13.82 3.68
C LEU A 164 -16.63 -14.56 4.32
N LEU A 165 -16.39 -15.52 5.22
CA LEU A 165 -17.43 -16.21 5.96
C LEU A 165 -18.24 -15.26 6.87
N GLU A 166 -17.57 -14.32 7.55
CA GLU A 166 -18.26 -13.33 8.38
C GLU A 166 -19.06 -12.31 7.54
N LEU A 167 -18.54 -11.87 6.39
CA LEU A 167 -19.31 -11.06 5.45
C LEU A 167 -20.52 -11.84 4.91
N MET A 168 -20.36 -13.13 4.62
CA MET A 168 -21.45 -14.01 4.20
C MET A 168 -22.55 -14.09 5.25
N ARG A 169 -22.19 -14.27 6.53
CA ARG A 169 -23.15 -14.18 7.65
C ARG A 169 -23.89 -12.85 7.63
N TYR A 170 -23.16 -11.73 7.63
CA TYR A 170 -23.74 -10.38 7.67
C TYR A 170 -24.76 -10.12 6.55
N PHE A 171 -24.41 -10.48 5.31
CA PHE A 171 -25.29 -10.27 4.15
C PHE A 171 -26.42 -11.29 4.06
N SER A 172 -26.26 -12.51 4.59
CA SER A 172 -27.33 -13.51 4.62
C SER A 172 -28.52 -13.07 5.47
N GLU A 173 -28.26 -12.37 6.57
CA GLU A 173 -29.27 -11.76 7.45
C GLU A 173 -30.01 -10.59 6.79
N ARG A 174 -29.48 -10.08 5.68
CA ARG A 174 -29.97 -8.89 4.94
C ARG A 174 -30.32 -9.20 3.48
N LYS A 175 -30.43 -10.49 3.13
CA LYS A 175 -30.56 -10.95 1.74
C LYS A 175 -31.72 -10.30 0.95
N ASP A 176 -32.82 -9.98 1.62
CA ASP A 176 -34.01 -9.42 0.97
C ASP A 176 -33.81 -7.97 0.49
N ALA A 177 -32.75 -7.30 0.96
CA ALA A 177 -32.42 -5.92 0.61
C ALA A 177 -31.36 -5.77 -0.49
N LEU A 178 -30.78 -6.87 -0.99
CA LEU A 178 -29.68 -6.84 -1.96
C LEU A 178 -30.18 -6.48 -3.37
N GLU A 179 -29.71 -5.37 -3.93
CA GLU A 179 -29.93 -5.00 -5.33
C GLU A 179 -29.05 -5.82 -6.27
N ASN A 180 -27.81 -6.12 -5.86
CA ASN A 180 -26.83 -6.87 -6.63
C ASN A 180 -26.39 -8.14 -5.87
N SER A 181 -26.01 -9.18 -6.61
CA SER A 181 -25.58 -10.45 -6.00
C SER A 181 -24.18 -10.35 -5.38
N VAL A 182 -23.90 -11.23 -4.42
CA VAL A 182 -22.56 -11.41 -3.84
C VAL A 182 -22.13 -12.85 -4.03
N TYR A 183 -21.00 -13.03 -4.70
CA TYR A 183 -20.37 -14.32 -4.91
C TYR A 183 -19.18 -14.43 -3.98
N PHE A 184 -19.08 -15.53 -3.24
CA PHE A 184 -17.95 -15.86 -2.37
C PHE A 184 -17.24 -17.06 -2.96
N LEU A 185 -16.00 -16.86 -3.38
CA LEU A 185 -15.18 -17.91 -3.97
C LEU A 185 -14.00 -18.20 -3.05
N PHE A 186 -14.00 -19.43 -2.52
CA PHE A 186 -12.88 -19.99 -1.80
C PHE A 186 -12.09 -20.85 -2.78
N THR A 187 -10.94 -20.34 -3.19
CA THR A 187 -10.08 -20.97 -4.19
C THR A 187 -9.17 -22.01 -3.55
N ASP A 188 -8.84 -23.02 -4.34
CA ASP A 188 -7.85 -24.03 -4.01
C ASP A 188 -6.59 -23.84 -4.87
N SER A 189 -5.45 -24.32 -4.37
CA SER A 189 -4.17 -24.33 -5.07
C SER A 189 -3.70 -22.93 -5.49
N GLU A 190 -3.89 -21.91 -4.65
CA GLU A 190 -3.22 -20.61 -4.79
C GLU A 190 -1.72 -20.81 -4.68
N GLU A 191 -1.31 -21.43 -3.58
CA GLU A 191 0.07 -21.43 -3.14
C GLU A 191 1.03 -22.11 -4.12
N PRO A 192 0.65 -23.23 -4.76
CA PRO A 192 1.46 -23.80 -5.83
C PRO A 192 1.52 -22.88 -7.05
N ASN A 193 0.37 -22.46 -7.60
CA ASN A 193 0.28 -21.84 -8.94
C ASN A 193 -1.05 -21.10 -9.25
N MET A 194 -1.90 -20.75 -8.28
CA MET A 194 -3.19 -20.08 -8.50
C MET A 194 -4.13 -20.82 -9.45
N TYR A 195 -4.14 -22.16 -9.40
CA TYR A 195 -4.93 -22.94 -10.34
C TYR A 195 -6.45 -22.80 -10.13
N GLY A 196 -6.90 -22.70 -8.87
CA GLY A 196 -8.30 -22.50 -8.55
C GLY A 196 -8.88 -21.23 -9.15
N SER A 197 -8.23 -20.08 -8.93
CA SER A 197 -8.65 -18.81 -9.54
C SER A 197 -8.44 -18.77 -11.05
N LEU A 198 -7.40 -19.41 -11.60
CA LEU A 198 -7.21 -19.50 -13.04
C LEU A 198 -8.42 -20.16 -13.70
N LEU A 199 -8.87 -21.30 -13.19
CA LEU A 199 -10.03 -22.03 -13.73
C LEU A 199 -11.32 -21.21 -13.64
N GLU A 200 -11.58 -20.53 -12.52
CA GLU A 200 -12.78 -19.69 -12.36
C GLU A 200 -12.72 -18.41 -13.19
N SER A 201 -11.53 -17.84 -13.41
CA SER A 201 -11.36 -16.68 -14.29
C SER A 201 -11.68 -17.01 -15.76
N LYS A 202 -11.60 -18.29 -16.16
CA LYS A 202 -12.00 -18.77 -17.49
C LYS A 202 -13.44 -19.29 -17.52
N ASN A 203 -14.10 -19.39 -16.38
CA ASN A 203 -15.47 -19.85 -16.28
C ASN A 203 -16.44 -18.75 -16.75
N THR A 204 -16.91 -18.87 -17.99
CA THR A 204 -17.83 -17.89 -18.59
C THR A 204 -19.18 -17.79 -17.88
N GLU A 205 -19.65 -18.85 -17.22
CA GLU A 205 -20.90 -18.82 -16.45
C GLU A 205 -20.81 -17.82 -15.29
N LEU A 206 -19.71 -17.86 -14.54
CA LEU A 206 -19.45 -16.95 -13.42
C LEU A 206 -19.02 -15.56 -13.93
N MET A 207 -18.07 -15.52 -14.85
CA MET A 207 -17.52 -14.24 -15.34
C MET A 207 -18.54 -13.38 -16.08
N ASN A 208 -19.61 -13.94 -16.65
CA ASN A 208 -20.69 -13.14 -17.24
C ASN A 208 -21.62 -12.49 -16.20
N LYS A 209 -21.48 -12.85 -14.91
CA LYS A 209 -22.25 -12.28 -13.79
C LYS A 209 -21.41 -11.35 -12.91
N VAL A 210 -20.08 -11.45 -12.99
CA VAL A 210 -19.18 -10.67 -12.13
C VAL A 210 -18.66 -9.42 -12.84
N ASN A 211 -18.86 -8.24 -12.25
CA ASN A 211 -18.31 -6.97 -12.77
C ASN A 211 -17.26 -6.32 -11.87
N LEU A 212 -17.09 -6.83 -10.64
CA LEU A 212 -16.11 -6.39 -9.68
C LEU A 212 -15.54 -7.61 -8.94
N VAL A 213 -14.22 -7.68 -8.80
CA VAL A 213 -13.54 -8.70 -8.00
C VAL A 213 -12.86 -8.03 -6.82
N ILE A 214 -13.03 -8.56 -5.62
CA ILE A 214 -12.31 -8.16 -4.43
C ILE A 214 -11.57 -9.38 -3.90
N ASN A 215 -10.24 -9.35 -4.00
CA ASN A 215 -9.38 -10.41 -3.51
C ASN A 215 -8.82 -10.03 -2.13
N VAL A 216 -8.83 -10.99 -1.22
CA VAL A 216 -8.31 -10.86 0.14
C VAL A 216 -7.15 -11.84 0.28
N GLU A 217 -6.06 -11.36 0.87
CA GLU A 217 -4.77 -12.06 0.98
C GLU A 217 -4.09 -11.67 2.29
N ALA A 218 -3.02 -12.36 2.67
CA ALA A 218 -2.20 -11.94 3.81
C ALA A 218 -0.70 -12.23 3.61
N ARG A 219 0.09 -11.21 3.27
CA ARG A 219 1.56 -11.32 3.17
C ARG A 219 2.28 -11.10 4.51
N GLY A 220 1.53 -11.08 5.59
CA GLY A 220 2.01 -10.88 6.95
C GLY A 220 0.86 -11.00 7.95
N MET A 221 1.15 -11.13 9.24
CA MET A 221 0.09 -11.43 10.22
C MET A 221 -0.46 -10.21 10.95
N ASN A 222 0.07 -9.02 10.66
CA ASN A 222 -0.13 -7.83 11.48
C ASN A 222 -0.19 -6.54 10.64
N GLY A 223 -0.56 -5.44 11.30
CA GLY A 223 -0.65 -4.10 10.75
C GLY A 223 -2.01 -3.82 10.11
N ALA A 224 -2.10 -2.66 9.47
CA ALA A 224 -3.23 -2.32 8.65
C ALA A 224 -3.33 -3.22 7.42
N VAL A 225 -4.55 -3.58 7.06
CA VAL A 225 -4.90 -4.17 5.77
C VAL A 225 -4.68 -3.11 4.70
N TYR A 226 -3.98 -3.46 3.63
CA TYR A 226 -3.53 -2.49 2.64
C TYR A 226 -4.13 -2.87 1.27
N MET A 227 -4.89 -1.96 0.64
CA MET A 227 -5.28 -2.16 -0.76
C MET A 227 -4.06 -1.89 -1.64
N PHE A 228 -3.37 -2.95 -2.07
CA PHE A 228 -2.05 -2.84 -2.70
C PHE A 228 -2.10 -2.89 -4.23
N GLU A 229 -3.18 -3.42 -4.79
CA GLU A 229 -3.36 -3.55 -6.23
C GLU A 229 -4.82 -3.31 -6.63
N THR A 230 -5.02 -2.73 -7.81
CA THR A 230 -6.33 -2.48 -8.43
C THR A 230 -6.18 -2.49 -9.95
N SER A 231 -7.28 -2.55 -10.68
CA SER A 231 -7.26 -2.54 -12.15
C SER A 231 -6.72 -1.23 -12.75
N LEU A 232 -6.41 -1.25 -14.05
CA LEU A 232 -6.10 -0.03 -14.80
C LEU A 232 -7.37 0.78 -15.04
N LYS A 233 -7.22 2.09 -15.26
CA LYS A 233 -8.32 3.04 -15.40
C LYS A 233 -9.29 2.97 -14.22
N ASN A 234 -8.74 2.84 -13.01
CA ASN A 234 -9.48 2.56 -11.78
C ASN A 234 -10.33 3.71 -11.21
N ASN A 235 -10.58 4.81 -11.93
CA ASN A 235 -11.26 5.96 -11.33
C ASN A 235 -12.63 5.64 -10.72
N LYS A 236 -13.36 4.66 -11.28
CA LYS A 236 -14.66 4.20 -10.74
C LYS A 236 -14.50 3.20 -9.60
N VAL A 237 -13.50 2.32 -9.67
CA VAL A 237 -13.15 1.39 -8.59
C VAL A 237 -12.70 2.18 -7.35
N ILE A 238 -11.82 3.17 -7.51
CA ILE A 238 -11.38 4.05 -6.42
C ILE A 238 -12.51 4.93 -5.87
N LYS A 239 -13.52 5.27 -6.70
CA LYS A 239 -14.72 5.96 -6.22
C LYS A 239 -15.49 5.09 -5.22
N LEU A 240 -15.59 3.78 -5.48
CA LEU A 240 -16.21 2.82 -4.55
C LEU A 240 -15.32 2.58 -3.32
N PHE A 241 -14.01 2.41 -3.50
CA PHE A 241 -13.06 2.22 -2.39
C PHE A 241 -13.11 3.33 -1.33
N ARG A 242 -13.48 4.57 -1.71
CA ARG A 242 -13.71 5.68 -0.76
C ARG A 242 -14.74 5.41 0.33
N LYS A 243 -15.54 4.35 0.20
CA LYS A 243 -16.53 3.94 1.20
C LYS A 243 -15.91 3.15 2.34
N ALA A 244 -14.73 2.57 2.17
CA ALA A 244 -14.00 1.89 3.23
C ALA A 244 -13.83 2.80 4.46
N GLU A 245 -13.98 2.21 5.64
CA GLU A 245 -13.60 2.83 6.90
C GLU A 245 -12.10 2.55 7.16
N SER A 246 -11.40 3.53 7.72
CA SER A 246 -9.95 3.45 7.95
C SER A 246 -9.17 2.98 6.70
N PRO A 247 -9.38 3.58 5.51
CA PRO A 247 -8.77 3.11 4.28
C PRO A 247 -7.25 3.22 4.38
N VAL A 248 -6.50 2.22 3.92
CA VAL A 248 -5.03 2.29 3.85
C VAL A 248 -4.55 1.87 2.47
N THR A 249 -4.06 2.83 1.69
CA THR A 249 -3.54 2.60 0.34
C THR A 249 -2.82 3.83 -0.24
N TYR A 250 -1.93 3.58 -1.19
CA TYR A 250 -1.25 4.63 -1.94
C TYR A 250 -1.18 4.23 -3.42
N SER A 251 -1.42 5.18 -4.34
CA SER A 251 -1.44 4.92 -5.79
C SER A 251 -0.08 4.57 -6.40
N VAL A 252 0.98 4.59 -5.59
CA VAL A 252 2.29 4.04 -5.99
C VAL A 252 2.38 2.52 -5.75
N ALA A 253 1.54 1.95 -4.88
CA ALA A 253 1.59 0.54 -4.53
C ALA A 253 1.34 -0.39 -5.73
N PRO A 254 0.33 -0.17 -6.62
CA PRO A 254 0.16 -1.01 -7.79
C PRO A 254 1.39 -1.01 -8.72
N ALA A 255 2.06 0.14 -8.86
CA ALA A 255 3.29 0.24 -9.64
C ALA A 255 4.45 -0.52 -9.00
N VAL A 256 4.57 -0.47 -7.67
CA VAL A 256 5.58 -1.24 -6.94
C VAL A 256 5.29 -2.74 -7.05
N TYR A 257 4.03 -3.15 -6.90
CA TYR A 257 3.63 -4.54 -7.01
C TYR A 257 3.90 -5.11 -8.41
N SER A 258 3.67 -4.34 -9.47
CA SER A 258 3.92 -4.76 -10.85
C SER A 258 5.37 -5.14 -11.19
N VAL A 259 6.35 -4.78 -10.34
CA VAL A 259 7.76 -5.16 -10.48
C VAL A 259 8.22 -6.19 -9.45
N MET A 260 7.31 -6.65 -8.59
CA MET A 260 7.54 -7.75 -7.67
C MET A 260 7.37 -9.08 -8.42
N THR A 261 7.88 -10.16 -7.83
CA THR A 261 7.76 -11.52 -8.37
C THR A 261 6.59 -12.27 -7.74
N ASN A 262 5.72 -11.56 -7.04
CA ASN A 262 4.57 -12.09 -6.33
C ASN A 262 3.33 -11.95 -7.22
N TYR A 263 2.45 -12.93 -7.11
CA TYR A 263 1.15 -12.97 -7.74
C TYR A 263 0.16 -13.45 -6.68
N THR A 264 -1.12 -13.15 -6.89
CA THR A 264 -2.22 -13.71 -6.11
C THR A 264 -3.36 -14.09 -7.03
N ASP A 265 -4.41 -14.69 -6.50
CA ASP A 265 -5.60 -15.06 -7.28
C ASP A 265 -6.19 -13.91 -8.11
N PHE A 266 -6.08 -12.67 -7.62
CA PHE A 266 -6.50 -11.47 -8.35
C PHE A 266 -5.86 -11.34 -9.74
N THR A 267 -4.63 -11.84 -9.91
CA THR A 267 -3.87 -11.84 -11.18
C THR A 267 -4.67 -12.47 -12.31
N ASN A 268 -5.31 -13.61 -12.03
CA ASN A 268 -6.06 -14.36 -13.03
C ASN A 268 -7.34 -13.61 -13.45
N PHE A 269 -8.01 -12.94 -12.52
CA PHE A 269 -9.19 -12.13 -12.81
C PHE A 269 -8.85 -10.85 -13.58
N LEU A 270 -7.75 -10.17 -13.24
CA LEU A 270 -7.23 -9.05 -14.02
C LEU A 270 -6.89 -9.49 -15.45
N ALA A 271 -6.25 -10.64 -15.62
CA ALA A 271 -5.93 -11.20 -16.93
C ALA A 271 -7.19 -11.59 -17.74
N ALA A 272 -8.29 -11.92 -17.05
CA ALA A 272 -9.62 -12.12 -17.64
C ALA A 272 -10.37 -10.81 -17.93
N GLY A 273 -9.76 -9.65 -17.69
CA GLY A 273 -10.32 -8.33 -17.97
C GLY A 273 -11.30 -7.83 -16.91
N LYS A 274 -11.30 -8.41 -15.70
CA LYS A 274 -12.12 -7.93 -14.58
C LYS A 274 -11.48 -6.75 -13.88
N ASN A 275 -12.33 -5.86 -13.36
CA ASN A 275 -11.94 -4.73 -12.52
C ASN A 275 -12.05 -5.12 -11.05
N GLY A 276 -11.25 -4.49 -10.17
CA GLY A 276 -11.27 -4.91 -8.78
C GLY A 276 -10.25 -4.28 -7.85
N LEU A 277 -10.20 -4.83 -6.64
CA LEU A 277 -9.35 -4.44 -5.53
C LEU A 277 -8.66 -5.68 -4.95
N ASN A 278 -7.39 -5.56 -4.61
CA ASN A 278 -6.61 -6.61 -3.94
C ASN A 278 -6.10 -6.08 -2.60
N PHE A 279 -6.42 -6.80 -1.52
CA PHE A 279 -6.13 -6.39 -0.15
C PHE A 279 -5.16 -7.36 0.49
N SER A 280 -4.15 -6.85 1.20
CA SER A 280 -3.23 -7.68 1.96
C SER A 280 -2.65 -6.96 3.16
N THR A 281 -2.38 -7.69 4.22
CA THR A 281 -1.48 -7.28 5.30
C THR A 281 -0.02 -7.42 4.86
N LEU A 282 0.82 -6.49 5.30
CA LEU A 282 2.23 -6.44 4.87
C LEU A 282 3.22 -6.59 6.03
N ASN A 283 2.81 -6.26 7.26
CA ASN A 283 3.71 -6.27 8.41
C ASN A 283 3.86 -7.68 8.99
N ASP A 284 4.98 -7.93 9.66
CA ASP A 284 5.38 -9.26 10.16
C ASP A 284 5.54 -10.33 9.06
N ILE A 285 6.08 -9.92 7.90
CA ILE A 285 6.46 -10.81 6.77
C ILE A 285 7.41 -11.96 7.15
N ASN A 286 8.02 -11.94 8.35
CA ASN A 286 8.86 -13.03 8.81
C ASN A 286 8.04 -14.28 9.17
N ASP A 287 6.77 -14.13 9.51
CA ASP A 287 5.83 -15.21 9.83
C ASP A 287 5.16 -15.80 8.58
N TYR A 288 5.19 -15.09 7.46
CA TYR A 288 4.63 -15.56 6.18
C TYR A 288 5.31 -16.85 5.68
N HIS A 289 4.49 -17.84 5.32
CA HIS A 289 4.86 -19.18 4.83
C HIS A 289 5.68 -20.06 5.81
N VAL A 290 5.54 -19.87 7.12
CA VAL A 290 6.27 -20.67 8.14
C VAL A 290 5.34 -21.08 9.29
N PRO A 291 5.73 -22.01 10.18
CA PRO A 291 4.84 -22.51 11.23
C PRO A 291 4.38 -21.44 12.25
N SER A 292 5.05 -20.28 12.30
CA SER A 292 4.59 -19.16 13.12
C SER A 292 3.38 -18.44 12.54
N ASP A 293 3.07 -18.64 11.25
CA ASP A 293 1.75 -18.35 10.69
C ASP A 293 0.74 -19.38 11.20
N CYS A 294 0.21 -19.09 12.39
CA CYS A 294 -0.65 -19.96 13.19
C CYS A 294 -1.60 -19.15 14.08
N TYR A 295 -2.65 -19.80 14.58
CA TYR A 295 -3.71 -19.16 15.37
C TYR A 295 -3.19 -18.34 16.57
N ALA A 296 -2.15 -18.82 17.24
CA ALA A 296 -1.60 -18.17 18.44
C ALA A 296 -0.97 -16.78 18.17
N ASN A 297 -0.61 -16.50 16.92
CA ASN A 297 0.03 -15.24 16.51
C ASN A 297 -0.94 -14.29 15.79
N VAL A 298 -2.22 -14.62 15.73
CA VAL A 298 -3.24 -13.79 15.07
C VAL A 298 -3.31 -12.41 15.74
N ASN A 299 -3.24 -11.37 14.90
CA ASN A 299 -3.48 -10.01 15.33
C ASN A 299 -4.94 -9.64 15.15
N THR A 300 -5.63 -9.41 16.27
CA THR A 300 -7.05 -9.15 16.27
C THR A 300 -7.45 -7.78 15.71
N ALA A 301 -6.58 -6.78 15.85
CA ALA A 301 -6.80 -5.46 15.28
C ALA A 301 -6.73 -5.51 13.74
N THR A 302 -5.79 -6.30 13.22
CA THR A 302 -5.66 -6.58 11.79
C THR A 302 -6.91 -7.28 11.23
N VAL A 303 -7.40 -8.31 11.93
CA VAL A 303 -8.63 -9.01 11.54
C VAL A 303 -9.83 -8.05 11.49
N GLN A 304 -10.01 -7.20 12.50
CA GLN A 304 -11.07 -6.19 12.49
C GLN A 304 -10.96 -5.24 11.29
N HIS A 305 -9.73 -4.85 10.94
CA HIS A 305 -9.47 -3.90 9.88
C HIS A 305 -9.81 -4.43 8.47
N TYR A 306 -9.81 -5.75 8.25
CA TYR A 306 -10.37 -6.34 7.02
C TYR A 306 -11.86 -6.01 6.90
N GLY A 307 -12.61 -6.21 7.98
CA GLY A 307 -14.03 -5.90 8.04
C GLY A 307 -14.33 -4.43 7.78
N GLU A 308 -13.60 -3.52 8.44
CA GLU A 308 -13.79 -2.07 8.29
C GLU A 308 -13.55 -1.56 6.86
N GLN A 309 -12.62 -2.18 6.13
CA GLN A 309 -12.40 -1.81 4.73
C GLN A 309 -13.41 -2.47 3.79
N LEU A 310 -13.67 -3.76 3.98
CA LEU A 310 -14.45 -4.55 3.01
C LEU A 310 -15.95 -4.37 3.19
N LEU A 311 -16.46 -4.39 4.43
CA LEU A 311 -17.90 -4.34 4.69
C LEU A 311 -18.55 -3.08 4.08
N PRO A 312 -18.06 -1.85 4.30
CA PRO A 312 -18.67 -0.65 3.72
C PRO A 312 -18.60 -0.60 2.19
N ILE A 313 -17.55 -1.16 1.59
CA ILE A 313 -17.41 -1.28 0.13
C ILE A 313 -18.48 -2.21 -0.44
N VAL A 314 -18.63 -3.40 0.16
CA VAL A 314 -19.60 -4.38 -0.32
C VAL A 314 -21.02 -3.92 -0.01
N GLU A 315 -21.26 -3.29 1.14
CA GLU A 315 -22.57 -2.73 1.49
C GLU A 315 -23.03 -1.64 0.52
N GLU A 316 -22.14 -0.71 0.14
CA GLU A 316 -22.43 0.26 -0.93
C GLU A 316 -22.73 -0.46 -2.25
N TYR A 317 -21.92 -1.45 -2.63
CA TYR A 317 -22.09 -2.18 -3.88
C TYR A 317 -23.45 -2.88 -3.97
N VAL A 318 -23.86 -3.58 -2.91
CA VAL A 318 -25.08 -4.41 -2.93
C VAL A 318 -26.36 -3.62 -2.71
N SER A 319 -26.27 -2.38 -2.21
CA SER A 319 -27.45 -1.56 -1.90
C SER A 319 -27.87 -0.61 -3.03
N ASP A 320 -26.99 -0.34 -4.00
CA ASP A 320 -27.27 0.56 -5.12
C ASP A 320 -27.35 -0.21 -6.45
N ALA A 321 -28.53 -0.20 -7.09
CA ALA A 321 -28.76 -0.83 -8.39
C ALA A 321 -27.86 -0.27 -9.51
N VAL A 322 -27.19 0.88 -9.33
CA VAL A 322 -26.25 1.41 -10.32
C VAL A 322 -25.10 0.44 -10.62
N TYR A 323 -24.70 -0.38 -9.64
CA TYR A 323 -23.63 -1.36 -9.78
C TYR A 323 -24.07 -2.64 -10.51
N SER A 324 -25.34 -2.76 -10.90
CA SER A 324 -25.86 -3.89 -11.67
C SER A 324 -25.43 -3.85 -13.14
N ASP A 325 -24.89 -2.74 -13.63
CA ASP A 325 -24.34 -2.63 -14.99
C ASP A 325 -23.00 -3.37 -15.06
N MET A 326 -22.91 -4.38 -15.93
CA MET A 326 -21.69 -5.19 -16.14
C MET A 326 -20.47 -4.36 -16.53
N ASN A 327 -20.66 -3.19 -17.15
CA ASN A 327 -19.58 -2.30 -17.55
C ASN A 327 -19.45 -1.09 -16.60
N TYR A 328 -20.11 -1.12 -15.43
CA TYR A 328 -20.07 0.01 -14.50
C TYR A 328 -18.63 0.38 -14.17
N PHE A 329 -17.74 -0.58 -13.88
CA PHE A 329 -16.37 -0.30 -13.46
C PHE A 329 -15.40 0.01 -14.60
N ASP A 330 -15.85 0.01 -15.85
CA ASP A 330 -15.03 0.44 -16.98
C ASP A 330 -14.78 1.95 -16.87
N GLY A 331 -13.59 2.27 -16.37
CA GLY A 331 -13.13 3.64 -16.19
C GLY A 331 -12.41 4.18 -17.42
N THR A 332 -12.11 5.47 -17.37
CA THR A 332 -11.50 6.20 -18.49
C THR A 332 -10.08 6.66 -18.20
N HIS A 333 -9.69 6.68 -16.92
CA HIS A 333 -8.40 7.17 -16.46
C HIS A 333 -8.04 6.57 -15.11
N ASP A 334 -6.75 6.57 -14.77
CA ASP A 334 -6.28 6.20 -13.44
C ASP A 334 -6.51 7.33 -12.44
N ALA A 335 -6.74 6.95 -11.18
CA ALA A 335 -6.73 7.88 -10.06
C ALA A 335 -5.34 7.94 -9.40
N VAL A 336 -4.98 9.12 -8.92
CA VAL A 336 -3.90 9.33 -7.94
C VAL A 336 -4.55 9.39 -6.57
N PHE A 337 -4.02 8.64 -5.60
CA PHE A 337 -4.61 8.52 -4.28
C PHE A 337 -3.58 8.22 -3.18
N PHE A 338 -3.85 8.72 -1.98
CA PHE A 338 -3.00 8.50 -0.81
C PHE A 338 -3.76 8.87 0.47
N ASN A 339 -3.33 8.30 1.59
CA ASN A 339 -3.75 8.72 2.92
C ASN A 339 -2.97 9.94 3.39
N PHE A 340 -3.68 10.91 3.97
CA PHE A 340 -3.04 12.11 4.53
C PHE A 340 -3.07 12.15 6.05
N LEU A 341 -4.26 12.02 6.63
CA LEU A 341 -4.54 11.96 8.07
C LEU A 341 -5.46 10.76 8.31
N PRO A 342 -5.67 10.32 9.56
CA PRO A 342 -6.67 9.30 9.87
C PRO A 342 -8.02 9.66 9.26
N GLU A 343 -8.66 8.71 8.57
CA GLU A 343 -9.90 8.88 7.80
C GLU A 343 -9.87 9.91 6.64
N VAL A 344 -8.73 10.53 6.36
CA VAL A 344 -8.60 11.50 5.26
C VAL A 344 -7.92 10.85 4.07
N PHE A 345 -8.74 10.25 3.22
CA PHE A 345 -8.35 9.67 1.94
C PHE A 345 -8.47 10.70 0.81
N VAL A 346 -7.34 11.02 0.17
CA VAL A 346 -7.30 11.96 -0.96
C VAL A 346 -7.26 11.16 -2.25
N SER A 347 -8.13 11.49 -3.22
CA SER A 347 -7.95 11.01 -4.59
C SER A 347 -8.42 11.98 -5.67
N TYR A 348 -7.76 11.97 -6.83
CA TYR A 348 -8.05 12.82 -7.99
C TYR A 348 -7.59 12.15 -9.28
N SER A 349 -8.03 12.66 -10.44
CA SER A 349 -7.70 12.05 -11.74
C SER A 349 -6.24 12.24 -12.14
N SER A 350 -5.69 11.32 -12.93
CA SER A 350 -4.37 11.47 -13.58
C SER A 350 -4.27 12.76 -14.42
N VAL A 351 -5.37 13.18 -15.06
CA VAL A 351 -5.45 14.47 -15.78
C VAL A 351 -5.25 15.64 -14.83
N THR A 352 -5.91 15.63 -13.67
CA THR A 352 -5.72 16.64 -12.62
C THR A 352 -4.28 16.66 -12.13
N ALA A 353 -3.62 15.50 -12.01
CA ALA A 353 -2.21 15.42 -11.64
C ALA A 353 -1.31 16.19 -12.62
N VAL A 354 -1.51 16.00 -13.93
CA VAL A 354 -0.77 16.72 -14.97
C VAL A 354 -1.05 18.22 -14.92
N VAL A 355 -2.31 18.63 -14.77
CA VAL A 355 -2.68 20.06 -14.63
C VAL A 355 -1.98 20.69 -13.43
N LEU A 356 -2.03 20.04 -12.26
CA LEU A 356 -1.35 20.51 -11.06
C LEU A 356 0.17 20.60 -11.24
N ALA A 357 0.79 19.63 -11.91
CA ALA A 357 2.21 19.65 -12.21
C ALA A 357 2.61 20.84 -13.10
N VAL A 358 1.81 21.13 -14.14
CA VAL A 358 2.00 22.31 -14.99
C VAL A 358 1.83 23.60 -14.19
N CYS A 359 0.79 23.70 -13.35
CA CYS A 359 0.56 24.88 -12.51
C CYS A 359 1.74 25.15 -11.56
N VAL A 360 2.28 24.10 -10.92
CA VAL A 360 3.46 24.23 -10.03
C VAL A 360 4.69 24.68 -10.82
N LEU A 361 4.92 24.13 -12.01
CA LEU A 361 6.04 24.53 -12.85
C LEU A 361 5.93 25.98 -13.33
N LEU A 362 4.73 26.43 -13.72
CA LEU A 362 4.46 27.82 -14.11
C LEU A 362 4.65 28.78 -12.93
N ALA A 363 4.15 28.42 -11.75
CA ALA A 363 4.32 29.23 -10.53
C ALA A 363 5.81 29.35 -10.14
N LEU A 364 6.57 28.25 -10.21
CA LEU A 364 8.01 28.27 -9.98
C LEU A 364 8.73 29.16 -11.02
N THR A 365 8.36 29.04 -12.30
CA THR A 365 8.93 29.84 -13.39
C THR A 365 8.67 31.33 -13.16
N ALA A 366 7.46 31.69 -12.76
CA ALA A 366 7.11 33.08 -12.44
C ALA A 366 7.96 33.62 -11.28
N LEU A 367 8.19 32.84 -10.21
CA LEU A 367 9.06 33.24 -9.10
C LEU A 367 10.52 33.43 -9.52
N ILE A 368 11.04 32.56 -10.40
CA ILE A 368 12.38 32.69 -10.98
C ILE A 368 12.48 33.97 -11.82
N VAL A 369 11.51 34.22 -12.70
CA VAL A 369 11.47 35.43 -13.55
C VAL A 369 11.41 36.70 -12.70
N VAL A 370 10.52 36.76 -11.71
CA VAL A 370 10.43 37.90 -10.79
C VAL A 370 11.73 38.11 -10.02
N GLY A 371 12.37 37.02 -9.55
CA GLY A 371 13.68 37.06 -8.91
C GLY A 371 14.77 37.61 -9.84
N ALA A 372 14.79 37.17 -11.10
CA ALA A 372 15.76 37.61 -12.11
C ALA A 372 15.56 39.10 -12.47
N LEU A 373 14.32 39.54 -12.70
CA LEU A 373 13.98 40.94 -12.97
C LEU A 373 14.40 41.87 -11.82
N LYS A 374 14.28 41.40 -10.58
CA LYS A 374 14.75 42.13 -9.38
C LYS A 374 16.25 41.97 -9.10
N LYS A 375 17.01 41.28 -9.96
CA LYS A 375 18.44 40.97 -9.78
C LYS A 375 18.75 40.21 -8.48
N GLN A 376 17.80 39.39 -8.02
CA GLN A 376 17.91 38.57 -6.81
C GLN A 376 18.12 37.08 -7.12
N PHE A 377 18.28 36.72 -8.41
CA PHE A 377 18.43 35.34 -8.86
C PHE A 377 19.79 35.14 -9.52
N ASP A 378 20.56 34.16 -9.02
CA ASP A 378 21.86 33.79 -9.57
C ASP A 378 21.77 32.42 -10.27
N PHE A 379 21.72 32.46 -11.60
CA PHE A 379 21.63 31.26 -12.44
C PHE A 379 22.82 30.31 -12.28
N LYS A 380 24.02 30.84 -12.01
CA LYS A 380 25.22 30.01 -11.83
C LYS A 380 25.13 29.21 -10.53
N SER A 381 24.71 29.86 -9.44
CA SER A 381 24.47 29.19 -8.17
C SER A 381 23.30 28.21 -8.25
N TRP A 382 22.21 28.58 -8.93
CA TRP A 382 21.06 27.70 -9.13
C TRP A 382 21.45 26.38 -9.83
N GLY A 383 22.16 26.46 -10.97
CA GLY A 383 22.66 25.28 -11.68
C GLY A 383 23.62 24.43 -10.84
N LYS A 384 24.53 25.07 -10.09
CA LYS A 384 25.43 24.37 -9.15
C LYS A 384 24.64 23.59 -8.09
N TYR A 385 23.62 24.20 -7.49
CA TYR A 385 22.83 23.56 -6.45
C TYR A 385 21.90 22.48 -6.96
N ILE A 386 21.43 22.56 -8.22
CA ILE A 386 20.77 21.42 -8.89
C ILE A 386 21.72 20.21 -8.89
N GLY A 387 22.99 20.42 -9.28
CA GLY A 387 24.01 19.38 -9.21
C GLY A 387 24.18 18.80 -7.80
N PHE A 388 24.16 19.64 -6.75
CA PHE A 388 24.27 19.16 -5.37
C PHE A 388 23.06 18.34 -4.93
N VAL A 389 21.84 18.70 -5.35
CA VAL A 389 20.64 17.91 -5.08
C VAL A 389 20.72 16.53 -5.77
N LEU A 390 21.12 16.49 -7.03
CA LEU A 390 21.27 15.23 -7.77
C LEU A 390 22.39 14.34 -7.20
N ILE A 391 23.52 14.91 -6.78
CA ILE A 391 24.59 14.17 -6.11
C ILE A 391 24.10 13.63 -4.76
N GLY A 392 23.35 14.41 -3.99
CA GLY A 392 22.77 13.95 -2.73
C GLY A 392 21.83 12.77 -2.91
N LEU A 393 20.99 12.79 -3.95
CA LEU A 393 20.15 11.66 -4.33
C LEU A 393 20.97 10.43 -4.69
N ALA A 394 22.00 10.58 -5.54
CA ALA A 394 22.87 9.48 -5.94
C ALA A 394 23.57 8.83 -4.74
N ILE A 395 24.02 9.64 -3.77
CA ILE A 395 24.60 9.15 -2.51
C ILE A 395 23.55 8.40 -1.68
N ALA A 396 22.33 8.94 -1.54
CA ALA A 396 21.27 8.29 -0.78
C ALA A 396 20.91 6.91 -1.36
N VAL A 397 20.78 6.81 -2.69
CA VAL A 397 20.56 5.55 -3.41
C VAL A 397 21.73 4.60 -3.20
N ALA A 398 22.96 5.05 -3.40
CA ALA A 398 24.16 4.22 -3.27
C ALA A 398 24.32 3.68 -1.83
N VAL A 399 24.10 4.51 -0.81
CA VAL A 399 24.14 4.08 0.59
C VAL A 399 23.07 3.04 0.88
N GLY A 400 21.82 3.28 0.46
CA GLY A 400 20.74 2.30 0.62
C GLY A 400 21.04 0.96 -0.05
N MET A 401 21.61 1.00 -1.27
CA MET A 401 22.02 -0.20 -2.01
C MET A 401 23.14 -0.96 -1.31
N VAL A 402 24.18 -0.27 -0.83
CA VAL A 402 25.29 -0.89 -0.11
C VAL A 402 24.83 -1.51 1.20
N VAL A 403 24.02 -0.82 2.00
CA VAL A 403 23.48 -1.36 3.26
C VAL A 403 22.60 -2.58 2.99
N SER A 404 21.77 -2.54 1.95
CA SER A 404 20.95 -3.67 1.51
C SER A 404 21.78 -4.89 1.15
N LEU A 405 22.82 -4.71 0.31
CA LEU A 405 23.74 -5.76 -0.11
C LEU A 405 24.51 -6.36 1.08
N VAL A 406 25.06 -5.51 1.96
CA VAL A 406 25.79 -5.97 3.15
C VAL A 406 24.86 -6.75 4.06
N THR A 407 23.63 -6.28 4.27
CA THR A 407 22.66 -6.99 5.12
C THR A 407 22.31 -8.36 4.54
N ALA A 408 22.04 -8.45 3.23
CA ALA A 408 21.79 -9.74 2.59
C ALA A 408 22.99 -10.70 2.78
N ARG A 409 24.23 -10.22 2.60
CA ARG A 409 25.44 -11.03 2.75
C ARG A 409 25.70 -11.46 4.19
N LEU A 410 25.49 -10.60 5.17
CA LEU A 410 25.67 -10.92 6.60
C LEU A 410 24.67 -11.98 7.08
N ASN A 411 23.45 -11.98 6.53
CA ASN A 411 22.44 -12.98 6.83
C ASN A 411 22.52 -14.24 5.93
N GLY A 412 23.49 -14.31 5.01
CA GLY A 412 23.69 -15.48 4.14
C GLY A 412 22.66 -15.63 3.02
N TYR A 413 21.98 -14.56 2.62
CA TYR A 413 20.90 -14.60 1.62
C TYR A 413 21.34 -14.08 0.25
N PRO A 414 20.75 -14.61 -0.85
CA PRO A 414 20.87 -13.97 -2.16
C PRO A 414 20.24 -12.58 -2.08
N TRP A 415 20.92 -11.60 -2.68
CA TRP A 415 20.40 -10.25 -2.73
C TRP A 415 19.45 -10.11 -3.92
N SER A 416 18.32 -9.44 -3.66
CA SER A 416 17.35 -9.00 -4.65
C SER A 416 16.82 -7.63 -4.27
N LEU A 417 16.27 -6.91 -5.25
CA LEU A 417 15.64 -5.59 -5.02
C LEU A 417 14.36 -5.68 -4.17
N VAL A 418 13.82 -6.87 -4.01
CA VAL A 418 12.61 -7.18 -3.23
C VAL A 418 12.88 -8.42 -2.36
N ASN A 419 12.08 -8.66 -1.32
CA ASN A 419 12.09 -9.91 -0.55
C ASN A 419 13.39 -10.28 0.21
N VAL A 420 14.26 -9.31 0.52
CA VAL A 420 15.39 -9.50 1.48
C VAL A 420 14.88 -9.26 2.91
N ARG A 421 14.37 -10.32 3.55
CA ARG A 421 13.78 -10.28 4.88
C ARG A 421 14.84 -10.14 5.99
N SER A 422 14.45 -9.47 7.08
CA SER A 422 15.22 -9.39 8.33
C SER A 422 14.30 -9.01 9.49
N ALA A 423 14.54 -9.57 10.67
CA ALA A 423 13.86 -9.17 11.90
C ALA A 423 14.15 -7.72 12.32
N CYS A 424 15.23 -7.11 11.81
CA CYS A 424 15.66 -5.75 12.16
C CYS A 424 15.41 -4.73 11.04
N SER A 425 14.53 -5.06 10.08
CA SER A 425 14.30 -4.26 8.87
C SER A 425 13.98 -2.79 9.15
N ASP A 426 13.10 -2.52 10.12
CA ASP A 426 12.69 -1.17 10.48
C ASP A 426 13.83 -0.35 11.07
N TRP A 427 14.62 -0.97 11.97
CA TRP A 427 15.80 -0.31 12.55
C TRP A 427 16.85 -0.02 11.50
N ILE A 428 17.07 -0.93 10.54
CA ILE A 428 18.02 -0.71 9.45
C ILE A 428 17.57 0.46 8.58
N LEU A 429 16.28 0.55 8.25
CA LEU A 429 15.72 1.70 7.53
C LEU A 429 15.92 3.01 8.32
N VAL A 430 15.49 3.06 9.58
CA VAL A 430 15.54 4.27 10.42
C VAL A 430 16.97 4.74 10.62
N LEU A 431 17.91 3.84 10.91
CA LEU A 431 19.32 4.17 11.10
C LEU A 431 19.96 4.64 9.80
N THR A 432 19.64 4.02 8.67
CA THR A 432 20.18 4.40 7.36
C THR A 432 19.67 5.77 6.94
N ALA A 433 18.35 6.00 6.98
CA ALA A 433 17.75 7.29 6.68
C ALA A 433 18.24 8.38 7.64
N GLY A 434 18.30 8.08 8.94
CA GLY A 434 18.83 8.96 9.98
C GLY A 434 20.29 9.37 9.72
N ALA A 435 21.16 8.41 9.37
CA ALA A 435 22.56 8.68 9.03
C ALA A 435 22.68 9.58 7.80
N ILE A 436 21.88 9.33 6.75
CA ILE A 436 21.82 10.18 5.55
C ILE A 436 21.36 11.60 5.93
N PHE A 437 20.30 11.74 6.73
CA PHE A 437 19.81 13.05 7.17
C PHE A 437 20.87 13.82 7.97
N VAL A 438 21.55 13.17 8.90
CA VAL A 438 22.63 13.78 9.68
C VAL A 438 23.79 14.22 8.77
N ALA A 439 24.24 13.35 7.86
CA ALA A 439 25.32 13.65 6.93
C ALA A 439 24.97 14.85 6.02
N LEU A 440 23.76 14.86 5.46
CA LEU A 440 23.27 15.95 4.61
C LEU A 440 23.10 17.25 5.39
N HIS A 441 22.64 17.19 6.65
CA HIS A 441 22.56 18.36 7.52
C HIS A 441 23.94 18.99 7.75
N PHE A 442 24.95 18.18 8.08
CA PHE A 442 26.33 18.66 8.25
C PHE A 442 26.94 19.19 6.94
N ALA A 443 26.70 18.50 5.83
CA ALA A 443 27.13 18.94 4.50
C ALA A 443 26.50 20.30 4.14
N ALA A 444 25.19 20.45 4.34
CA ALA A 444 24.48 21.71 4.13
C ALA A 444 25.06 22.83 5.02
N ARG A 445 25.33 22.54 6.31
CA ARG A 445 25.93 23.52 7.23
C ARG A 445 27.29 24.02 6.76
N ARG A 446 28.10 23.15 6.15
CA ARG A 446 29.46 23.45 5.69
C ARG A 446 29.49 24.09 4.30
N LEU A 447 28.62 23.64 3.40
CA LEU A 447 28.64 24.01 1.98
C LEU A 447 27.69 25.17 1.65
N LEU A 448 26.62 25.37 2.41
CA LEU A 448 25.64 26.44 2.18
C LEU A 448 25.98 27.67 3.04
N ARG A 449 26.57 28.69 2.40
CA ARG A 449 26.61 30.06 2.96
C ARG A 449 25.18 30.62 3.06
N SER A 450 24.93 31.61 3.92
CA SER A 450 23.60 32.23 4.13
C SER A 450 22.91 32.58 2.81
N ASP A 451 23.68 33.14 1.89
CA ASP A 451 23.17 33.67 0.62
C ASP A 451 22.86 32.56 -0.40
N GLY A 452 23.42 31.36 -0.17
CA GLY A 452 23.21 30.18 -1.02
C GLY A 452 21.94 29.38 -0.69
N LEU A 453 21.35 29.56 0.50
CA LEU A 453 20.18 28.80 0.94
C LEU A 453 18.96 29.03 0.04
N ARG A 454 18.75 30.28 -0.35
CA ARG A 454 17.65 30.64 -1.25
C ARG A 454 17.80 30.00 -2.62
N MET A 455 19.01 30.03 -3.20
CA MET A 455 19.27 29.39 -4.49
C MET A 455 19.20 27.86 -4.39
N PHE A 456 19.60 27.27 -3.25
CA PHE A 456 19.42 25.84 -3.00
C PHE A 456 17.92 25.46 -2.90
N ASN A 457 17.08 26.26 -2.24
CA ASN A 457 15.63 26.09 -2.25
C ASN A 457 15.08 26.06 -3.69
N PHE A 458 15.39 27.08 -4.49
CA PHE A 458 14.98 27.11 -5.90
C PHE A 458 15.45 25.87 -6.67
N ALA A 459 16.70 25.43 -6.47
CA ALA A 459 17.22 24.23 -7.12
C ALA A 459 16.50 22.95 -6.72
N ALA A 460 16.27 22.72 -5.41
CA ALA A 460 15.54 21.56 -4.92
C ALA A 460 14.10 21.53 -5.47
N VAL A 461 13.41 22.67 -5.43
CA VAL A 461 12.04 22.80 -5.96
C VAL A 461 12.00 22.63 -7.48
N THR A 462 13.01 23.09 -8.22
CA THR A 462 13.14 22.82 -9.66
C THR A 462 13.23 21.33 -9.94
N VAL A 463 14.08 20.59 -9.24
CA VAL A 463 14.20 19.14 -9.42
C VAL A 463 12.86 18.46 -9.14
N GLN A 464 12.20 18.80 -8.03
CA GLN A 464 10.89 18.24 -7.70
C GLN A 464 9.80 18.58 -8.72
N ALA A 465 9.74 19.83 -9.20
CA ALA A 465 8.73 20.25 -10.17
C ALA A 465 8.89 19.56 -11.54
N ILE A 466 10.15 19.36 -11.99
CA ILE A 466 10.44 18.63 -13.23
C ILE A 466 10.09 17.15 -13.06
N LEU A 467 10.51 16.52 -11.97
CA LEU A 467 10.17 15.12 -11.68
C LEU A 467 8.65 14.94 -11.57
N ASN A 468 7.95 15.88 -10.93
CA ASN A 468 6.50 15.85 -10.84
C ASN A 468 5.83 15.86 -12.22
N LEU A 469 6.27 16.72 -13.15
CA LEU A 469 5.71 16.74 -14.49
C LEU A 469 5.98 15.44 -15.25
N ILE A 470 7.22 14.94 -15.19
CA ILE A 470 7.61 13.69 -15.86
C ILE A 470 6.78 12.52 -15.30
N VAL A 471 6.70 12.40 -13.98
CA VAL A 471 6.00 11.30 -13.31
C VAL A 471 4.48 11.44 -13.45
N ALA A 472 3.91 12.64 -13.43
CA ALA A 472 2.48 12.83 -13.69
C ALA A 472 2.05 12.31 -15.07
N ILE A 473 2.94 12.38 -16.08
CA ILE A 473 2.69 11.89 -17.43
C ILE A 473 3.00 10.39 -17.55
N ALA A 474 4.15 9.95 -17.02
CA ALA A 474 4.65 8.59 -17.24
C ALA A 474 4.11 7.56 -16.24
N LEU A 475 3.84 7.97 -15.00
CA LEU A 475 3.41 7.11 -13.89
C LEU A 475 2.57 7.93 -12.90
N SER A 476 1.38 8.34 -13.33
CA SER A 476 0.56 9.31 -12.59
C SER A 476 0.32 8.92 -11.12
N GLY A 477 0.19 7.62 -10.82
CA GLY A 477 0.03 7.10 -9.46
C GLY A 477 1.18 7.43 -8.49
N ALA A 478 2.38 7.74 -8.98
CA ALA A 478 3.53 8.17 -8.17
C ALA A 478 3.72 9.70 -8.14
N SER A 479 2.90 10.47 -8.86
CA SER A 479 3.10 11.92 -9.04
C SER A 479 3.01 12.72 -7.75
N PHE A 480 2.14 12.30 -6.82
CA PHE A 480 1.95 13.00 -5.54
C PHE A 480 3.25 13.10 -4.72
N LEU A 481 4.16 12.13 -4.88
CA LEU A 481 5.48 12.08 -4.24
C LEU A 481 6.38 13.27 -4.62
N PHE A 482 6.14 13.87 -5.78
CA PHE A 482 6.91 15.02 -6.26
C PHE A 482 6.06 16.30 -6.20
N LEU A 483 4.76 16.19 -6.41
CA LEU A 483 3.81 17.30 -6.31
C LEU A 483 3.83 17.94 -4.92
N ILE A 484 3.73 17.15 -3.85
CA ILE A 484 3.62 17.67 -2.47
C ILE A 484 4.90 18.45 -2.08
N PRO A 485 6.12 17.92 -2.23
CA PRO A 485 7.33 18.68 -1.97
C PRO A 485 7.49 19.91 -2.89
N ALA A 486 7.17 19.78 -4.19
CA ALA A 486 7.27 20.90 -5.12
C ALA A 486 6.31 22.04 -4.76
N LEU A 487 5.05 21.72 -4.43
CA LEU A 487 4.03 22.68 -4.03
C LEU A 487 4.41 23.37 -2.72
N ALA A 488 4.80 22.61 -1.69
CA ALA A 488 5.31 23.13 -0.42
C ALA A 488 6.49 24.11 -0.64
N GLY A 489 7.41 23.72 -1.52
CA GLY A 489 8.53 24.54 -1.99
C GLY A 489 8.13 25.86 -2.64
N VAL A 490 7.22 25.81 -3.61
CA VAL A 490 6.72 27.00 -4.31
C VAL A 490 5.99 27.94 -3.34
N ILE A 491 5.15 27.41 -2.46
CA ILE A 491 4.42 28.22 -1.46
C ILE A 491 5.43 28.89 -0.51
N TYR A 492 6.45 28.17 -0.04
CA TYR A 492 7.49 28.75 0.80
C TYR A 492 8.29 29.85 0.09
N LEU A 493 8.70 29.63 -1.17
CA LEU A 493 9.41 30.63 -1.97
C LEU A 493 8.55 31.87 -2.25
N ALA A 494 7.25 31.67 -2.50
CA ALA A 494 6.29 32.77 -2.63
C ALA A 494 6.15 33.54 -1.31
N ALA A 495 6.01 32.84 -0.18
CA ALA A 495 5.96 33.47 1.14
C ALA A 495 7.25 34.25 1.44
N GLU A 496 8.41 33.72 1.05
CA GLU A 496 9.69 34.42 1.19
C GLU A 496 9.69 35.77 0.46
N HIS A 497 9.07 35.80 -0.73
CA HIS A 497 9.05 36.96 -1.61
C HIS A 497 7.97 38.00 -1.25
N PHE A 498 6.76 37.55 -0.94
CA PHE A 498 5.58 38.42 -0.80
C PHE A 498 5.20 38.69 0.65
N VAL A 499 5.55 37.81 1.59
CA VAL A 499 5.16 37.96 3.00
C VAL A 499 6.28 38.63 3.79
N LYS A 500 6.02 39.84 4.27
CA LYS A 500 6.95 40.61 5.11
C LYS A 500 7.00 40.10 6.56
N ASN A 501 5.92 39.48 7.04
CA ASN A 501 5.83 38.97 8.40
C ASN A 501 6.61 37.65 8.53
N VAL A 502 7.56 37.60 9.46
CA VAL A 502 8.36 36.41 9.77
C VAL A 502 7.48 35.23 10.19
N TRP A 503 6.36 35.48 10.87
CA TRP A 503 5.42 34.43 11.26
C TRP A 503 4.76 33.74 10.06
N GLY A 504 4.50 34.46 8.97
CA GLY A 504 3.91 33.85 7.78
C GLY A 504 4.84 32.82 7.13
N LYS A 505 6.14 33.13 7.04
CA LYS A 505 7.16 32.20 6.53
C LYS A 505 7.32 30.98 7.42
N ARG A 506 7.34 31.19 8.74
CA ARG A 506 7.38 30.13 9.76
C ARG A 506 6.22 29.17 9.65
N THR A 507 5.00 29.70 9.56
CA THR A 507 3.80 28.89 9.44
C THR A 507 3.86 28.01 8.20
N VAL A 508 4.30 28.55 7.05
CA VAL A 508 4.47 27.75 5.82
C VAL A 508 5.54 26.67 6.00
N ALA A 509 6.67 26.96 6.65
CA ALA A 509 7.70 25.95 6.91
C ALA A 509 7.21 24.83 7.83
N TYR A 510 6.48 25.15 8.89
CA TYR A 510 5.94 24.17 9.84
C TYR A 510 4.81 23.34 9.24
N LEU A 511 3.92 23.95 8.46
CA LEU A 511 2.88 23.22 7.73
C LEU A 511 3.49 22.31 6.66
N SER A 512 4.48 22.79 5.91
CA SER A 512 5.21 21.96 4.94
C SER A 512 5.86 20.75 5.62
N LEU A 513 6.54 20.96 6.76
CA LEU A 513 7.12 19.88 7.55
C LEU A 513 6.05 18.88 7.99
N PHE A 514 4.95 19.38 8.57
CA PHE A 514 3.85 18.54 9.04
C PHE A 514 3.26 17.69 7.92
N CYS A 515 2.86 18.32 6.79
CA CYS A 515 2.21 17.62 5.69
C CYS A 515 3.13 16.57 5.05
N ILE A 516 4.39 16.93 4.81
CA ILE A 516 5.36 16.01 4.23
C ILE A 516 5.61 14.82 5.15
N VAL A 517 5.80 15.06 6.46
CA VAL A 517 6.06 13.96 7.41
C VAL A 517 4.84 13.04 7.55
N CYS A 518 3.62 13.59 7.64
CA CYS A 518 2.39 12.79 7.75
C CYS A 518 2.18 11.86 6.55
N ILE A 519 2.60 12.27 5.34
CA ILE A 519 2.40 11.48 4.11
C ILE A 519 3.55 10.50 3.89
N PHE A 520 4.80 10.97 3.99
CA PHE A 520 5.95 10.18 3.58
C PHE A 520 6.38 9.14 4.62
N VAL A 521 6.24 9.41 5.92
CA VAL A 521 6.64 8.44 6.95
C VAL A 521 5.83 7.15 6.84
N PRO A 522 4.48 7.17 6.96
CA PRO A 522 3.70 5.94 6.82
C PRO A 522 3.86 5.27 5.46
N LEU A 523 4.00 6.04 4.38
CA LEU A 523 4.29 5.50 3.05
C LEU A 523 5.62 4.72 3.01
N ILE A 524 6.70 5.31 3.53
CA ILE A 524 8.04 4.68 3.53
C ILE A 524 8.01 3.39 4.34
N PHE A 525 7.32 3.36 5.49
CA PHE A 525 7.16 2.14 6.28
C PHE A 525 6.29 1.10 5.56
N SER A 526 5.18 1.50 4.94
CA SER A 526 4.34 0.59 4.15
C SER A 526 5.12 -0.06 2.99
N LEU A 527 5.92 0.74 2.28
CA LEU A 527 6.79 0.24 1.21
C LEU A 527 7.96 -0.60 1.75
N GLN A 528 8.46 -0.33 2.96
CA GLN A 528 9.45 -1.17 3.63
C GLN A 528 8.86 -2.54 3.97
N TYR A 529 7.62 -2.62 4.42
CA TYR A 529 6.95 -3.91 4.65
C TYR A 529 6.80 -4.69 3.34
N ALA A 530 6.42 -4.01 2.25
CA ALA A 530 6.30 -4.64 0.94
C ALA A 530 7.65 -5.11 0.35
N LEU A 531 8.65 -4.22 0.29
CA LEU A 531 9.92 -4.42 -0.42
C LEU A 531 11.00 -5.05 0.45
N THR A 532 10.87 -4.99 1.78
CA THR A 532 11.86 -5.36 2.77
C THR A 532 13.20 -4.64 2.54
N ILE A 533 14.31 -5.16 3.06
CA ILE A 533 15.63 -4.50 2.97
C ILE A 533 16.14 -4.41 1.53
N GLY A 534 15.64 -5.25 0.61
CA GLY A 534 15.98 -5.22 -0.81
C GLY A 534 15.72 -3.84 -1.43
N GLY A 535 14.59 -3.22 -1.03
CA GLY A 535 14.13 -1.93 -1.54
C GLY A 535 14.81 -0.71 -0.92
N LEU A 536 15.78 -0.88 -0.02
CA LEU A 536 16.33 0.23 0.78
C LEU A 536 16.88 1.38 -0.07
N ALA A 537 17.43 1.10 -1.25
CA ALA A 537 17.89 2.13 -2.18
C ALA A 537 16.75 3.05 -2.68
N ALA A 538 15.57 2.49 -2.95
CA ALA A 538 14.38 3.25 -3.33
C ALA A 538 13.79 4.01 -2.14
N LEU A 539 13.78 3.39 -0.96
CA LEU A 539 13.26 3.99 0.27
C LEU A 539 14.11 5.18 0.75
N THR A 540 15.44 5.09 0.65
CA THR A 540 16.32 6.23 0.97
C THR A 540 16.20 7.36 -0.05
N ALA A 541 15.97 7.05 -1.34
CA ALA A 541 15.65 8.05 -2.35
C ALA A 541 14.31 8.75 -2.04
N LEU A 542 13.30 7.98 -1.66
CA LEU A 542 11.98 8.48 -1.30
C LEU A 542 12.03 9.37 -0.06
N ALA A 543 12.86 9.04 0.93
CA ALA A 543 13.13 9.89 2.09
C ALA A 543 13.92 11.17 1.71
N TYR A 544 14.83 11.07 0.75
CA TYR A 544 15.68 12.16 0.30
C TYR A 544 14.90 13.27 -0.41
N PHE A 545 13.99 12.92 -1.33
CA PHE A 545 13.26 13.88 -2.15
C PHE A 545 12.57 15.01 -1.35
N PRO A 546 11.61 14.71 -0.44
CA PRO A 546 10.97 15.74 0.37
C PRO A 546 11.96 16.48 1.28
N PHE A 547 12.96 15.77 1.79
CA PHE A 547 13.96 16.36 2.68
C PHE A 547 14.85 17.38 1.97
N SER A 548 15.19 17.16 0.70
CA SER A 548 15.97 18.13 -0.09
C SER A 548 15.29 19.50 -0.16
N VAL A 549 13.96 19.54 -0.13
CA VAL A 549 13.15 20.76 -0.09
C VAL A 549 13.00 21.29 1.35
N LEU A 550 12.77 20.42 2.33
CA LEU A 550 12.60 20.84 3.73
C LEU A 550 13.89 21.37 4.36
N LEU A 551 15.03 20.72 4.11
CA LEU A 551 16.33 21.02 4.72
C LEU A 551 16.67 22.53 4.71
N PRO A 552 16.68 23.22 3.55
CA PRO A 552 16.92 24.66 3.50
C PRO A 552 15.86 25.51 4.20
N MET A 553 14.58 25.13 4.21
CA MET A 553 13.52 25.83 4.97
C MET A 553 13.78 25.75 6.47
N LEU A 554 14.02 24.54 6.97
CA LEU A 554 14.30 24.27 8.37
C LEU A 554 15.58 24.96 8.84
N TYR A 555 16.60 24.96 7.98
CA TYR A 555 17.87 25.61 8.29
C TYR A 555 17.77 27.13 8.33
N GLY A 556 16.95 27.73 7.44
CA GLY A 556 16.60 29.16 7.49
C GLY A 556 16.00 29.55 8.83
N GLU A 557 15.01 28.79 9.31
CA GLU A 557 14.34 29.03 10.59
C GLU A 557 15.29 29.02 11.79
N ILE A 558 16.24 28.07 11.80
CA ILE A 558 17.23 27.93 12.87
C ILE A 558 18.26 29.09 12.82
N ARG A 559 18.60 29.60 11.64
CA ARG A 559 19.62 30.66 11.45
C ARG A 559 19.10 32.08 11.64
N GLU A 560 17.88 32.41 11.19
CA GLU A 560 17.34 33.78 11.29
C GLU A 560 17.28 34.28 12.75
N GLY A 561 17.25 33.38 13.74
CA GLY A 561 17.35 33.76 15.16
C GLY A 561 18.72 34.28 15.59
N LYS A 562 19.82 33.89 14.93
CA LYS A 562 21.18 34.31 15.31
C LYS A 562 21.56 35.69 14.78
N ALA A 563 20.91 36.16 13.72
CA ALA A 563 21.16 37.48 13.14
C ALA A 563 20.51 38.61 13.96
N GLN A 564 19.46 38.31 14.74
CA GLN A 564 18.81 39.28 15.63
C GLN A 564 19.46 39.40 17.01
N GLU A 565 20.33 38.47 17.41
CA GLU A 565 21.06 38.51 18.70
C GLU A 565 22.38 39.31 18.64
N LYS A 566 22.74 39.91 17.51
CA LYS A 566 23.91 40.80 17.41
C LYS A 566 23.61 42.09 16.65
N PRO A 567 23.11 43.13 17.34
CA PRO A 567 23.48 44.50 16.98
C PRO A 567 23.92 45.43 18.13
N GLU A 568 24.26 44.95 19.35
CA GLU A 568 24.63 45.88 20.44
C GLU A 568 26.10 45.85 20.94
N GLU A 569 26.93 44.86 20.61
CA GLU A 569 28.32 44.83 21.11
C GLU A 569 29.34 45.60 20.25
N ALA A 570 28.94 46.19 19.12
CA ALA A 570 29.86 46.93 18.24
C ALA A 570 29.84 48.46 18.44
N ALA A 571 28.94 48.99 19.28
CA ALA A 571 28.79 50.44 19.47
C ALA A 571 29.54 50.99 20.70
N THR A 572 30.11 50.14 21.56
CA THR A 572 30.80 50.56 22.80
C THR A 572 32.32 50.48 22.76
N ALA A 573 32.93 50.01 21.67
CA ALA A 573 34.40 49.90 21.55
C ALA A 573 35.09 51.11 20.90
N SER A 574 34.37 52.18 20.56
CA SER A 574 34.95 53.43 20.04
C SER A 574 34.84 54.62 21.00
N ALA A 575 34.57 54.36 22.27
CA ALA A 575 34.52 55.37 23.33
C ALA A 575 35.15 54.80 24.61
N GLN A 576 36.46 54.58 24.60
CA GLN A 576 37.30 54.50 25.79
C GLN A 576 38.74 54.85 25.45
#